data_AF-A0A819IJ86-F1
#
_entry.id   AF-A0A819IJ86-F1
#
_cell.length_a   1.000
_cell.length_b   1.000
_cell.length_c   1.000
_cell.angle_alpha   90.00
_cell.angle_beta   90.00
_cell.angle_gamma   90.00
#
_symmetry.space_group_name_H-M   'P 1'
#
loop_
_entity.id
_entity.type
_entity.pdbx_description
1 polymer ?
#
loop_
_entity_poly.entity_id
_entity_poly.type
_entity_poly.pdbx_seq_one_letter_code
_entity_poly.pdbx_strand_id
1 'polypeptide(L)'
;MTPSIVKSDCKGIDEKWRLQMLHGLSFGTDYDQRLCQELAACGFYHVKDTDNIRCAYCTVLIKPKRNVSIMSQHRVLAKQLKKSSTADCLMVRAQCSTNIAIL
;
A
#
# COMPACT_ATOMS: atom_id res chain seq x y z
N MET A 1 -7.76 -39.85 -6.22
CA MET A 1 -8.19 -38.51 -6.69
C MET A 1 -7.84 -37.51 -5.62
N THR A 2 -6.70 -36.84 -5.76
CA THR A 2 -6.23 -35.81 -4.82
C THR A 2 -6.95 -34.50 -5.10
N PRO A 3 -7.52 -33.82 -4.09
CA PRO A 3 -8.13 -32.52 -4.29
C PRO A 3 -7.05 -31.51 -4.67
N SER A 4 -7.26 -30.86 -5.81
CA SER A 4 -6.36 -29.88 -6.39
C SER A 4 -6.12 -28.74 -5.41
N ILE A 5 -4.84 -28.43 -5.25
CA ILE A 5 -4.29 -27.35 -4.45
C ILE A 5 -5.10 -26.07 -4.71
N VAL A 6 -5.67 -25.58 -3.61
CA VAL A 6 -6.41 -24.33 -3.41
C VAL A 6 -5.92 -23.24 -4.36
N LYS A 7 -6.83 -22.71 -5.20
CA LYS A 7 -6.66 -21.37 -5.77
C LYS A 7 -6.52 -20.43 -4.58
N SER A 8 -5.27 -20.08 -4.28
CA SER A 8 -4.87 -19.24 -3.16
C SER A 8 -5.82 -18.07 -3.02
N ASP A 9 -6.46 -18.00 -1.86
CA ASP A 9 -7.40 -16.96 -1.49
C ASP A 9 -6.76 -15.57 -1.61
N CYS A 10 -6.90 -14.93 -2.78
CA CYS A 10 -6.77 -13.48 -2.90
C CYS A 10 -7.99 -12.74 -2.30
N LYS A 11 -8.83 -13.44 -1.52
CA LYS A 11 -9.80 -12.84 -0.61
C LYS A 11 -9.03 -12.47 0.66
N GLY A 12 -8.59 -11.22 0.82
CA GLY A 12 -7.88 -10.91 2.08
C GLY A 12 -7.80 -9.47 2.50
N ILE A 13 -7.67 -8.53 1.55
CA ILE A 13 -7.55 -7.13 1.90
C ILE A 13 -8.36 -6.31 0.90
N ASP A 14 -9.67 -6.19 1.14
CA ASP A 14 -10.49 -5.24 0.39
C ASP A 14 -10.10 -3.80 0.74
N GLU A 15 -10.44 -2.84 -0.12
CA GLU A 15 -10.11 -1.42 0.10
C GLU A 15 -10.66 -0.88 1.43
N LYS A 16 -11.82 -1.38 1.85
CA LYS A 16 -12.47 -0.98 3.09
C LYS A 16 -11.63 -1.38 4.31
N TRP A 17 -11.08 -2.60 4.32
CA TRP A 17 -10.18 -3.05 5.38
C TRP A 17 -8.89 -2.21 5.40
N ARG A 18 -8.34 -1.87 4.22
CA ARG A 18 -7.17 -1.00 4.15
C ARG A 18 -7.43 0.37 4.77
N LEU A 19 -8.59 0.95 4.47
CA LEU A 19 -9.03 2.21 5.06
C LEU A 19 -9.18 2.11 6.59
N GLN A 20 -9.81 1.03 7.07
CA GLN A 20 -9.95 0.79 8.53
C GLN A 20 -8.60 0.69 9.23
N MET A 21 -7.61 0.06 8.59
CA MET A 21 -6.27 -0.05 9.17
C MET A 21 -5.50 1.27 9.18
N LEU A 22 -5.86 2.21 8.32
CA LEU A 22 -5.27 3.55 8.32
C LEU A 22 -5.91 4.47 9.38
N HIS A 23 -7.09 4.13 9.90
CA HIS A 23 -7.70 4.87 11.01
C HIS A 23 -6.85 4.70 12.28
N GLY A 24 -6.13 5.77 12.67
CA GLY A 24 -5.22 5.78 13.82
C GLY A 24 -3.79 6.20 13.46
N LEU A 25 -3.43 6.21 12.18
CA LEU A 25 -2.30 7.01 11.70
C LEU A 25 -2.70 8.48 11.79
N SER A 26 -2.08 9.22 12.70
CA SER A 26 -2.12 10.67 12.62
C SER A 26 -0.82 11.16 12.00
N PHE A 27 -0.92 11.84 10.86
CA PHE A 27 0.23 12.53 10.28
C PHE A 27 0.43 13.93 10.88
N GLY A 28 -0.37 14.26 11.91
CA GLY A 28 -0.31 15.49 12.69
C GLY A 28 -1.08 16.64 12.06
N THR A 29 -2.09 16.38 11.20
CA THR A 29 -2.92 17.42 10.57
C THR A 29 -4.37 16.97 10.40
N ASP A 30 -5.31 17.91 10.26
CA ASP A 30 -6.73 17.65 10.00
C ASP A 30 -7.00 16.96 8.63
N TYR A 31 -5.98 16.79 7.79
CA TYR A 31 -6.05 16.17 6.46
C TYR A 31 -5.99 14.64 6.48
N ASP A 32 -5.99 14.01 7.66
CA ASP A 32 -5.74 12.58 7.83
C ASP A 32 -6.79 11.70 7.12
N GLN A 33 -8.08 12.06 7.08
CA GLN A 33 -9.12 11.19 6.51
C GLN A 33 -9.03 11.03 4.97
N ARG A 34 -8.89 12.13 4.23
CA ARG A 34 -8.77 12.08 2.76
C ARG A 34 -7.50 11.35 2.34
N LEU A 35 -6.39 11.62 3.04
CA LEU A 35 -5.13 10.92 2.81
C LEU A 35 -5.27 9.41 3.04
N CYS A 36 -5.97 9.00 4.11
CA CYS A 36 -6.24 7.59 4.37
C CYS A 36 -7.07 6.93 3.24
N GLN A 37 -8.06 7.62 2.69
CA GLN A 37 -8.85 7.14 1.56
C GLN A 37 -8.00 6.95 0.31
N GLU A 38 -7.18 7.94 -0.04
CA GLU A 38 -6.30 7.87 -1.20
C GLU A 38 -5.26 6.75 -1.05
N LEU A 39 -4.70 6.56 0.14
CA LEU A 39 -3.78 5.45 0.46
C LEU A 39 -4.46 4.09 0.33
N ALA A 40 -5.66 3.92 0.88
CA ALA A 40 -6.43 2.69 0.80
C ALA A 40 -6.77 2.33 -0.65
N ALA A 41 -7.24 3.31 -1.44
CA ALA A 41 -7.49 3.16 -2.88
C ALA A 41 -6.20 2.79 -3.63
N CYS A 42 -5.05 3.33 -3.21
CA CYS A 42 -3.73 3.00 -3.75
C CYS A 42 -3.14 1.66 -3.27
N GLY A 43 -3.90 0.86 -2.51
CA GLY A 43 -3.47 -0.46 -2.07
C GLY A 43 -2.66 -0.48 -0.79
N PHE A 44 -2.58 0.63 -0.05
CA PHE A 44 -1.80 0.74 1.18
C PHE A 44 -2.65 0.54 2.43
N TYR A 45 -2.04 -0.03 3.45
CA TYR A 45 -2.58 -0.11 4.80
C TYR A 45 -1.47 0.14 5.83
N HIS A 46 -1.85 0.55 7.03
CA HIS A 46 -0.91 0.75 8.13
C HIS A 46 -0.45 -0.58 8.71
N VAL A 47 0.84 -0.65 9.08
CA VAL A 47 1.35 -1.75 9.89
C VAL A 47 1.30 -1.33 11.35
N LYS A 48 0.45 -2.02 12.13
CA LYS A 48 0.28 -1.80 13.59
C LYS A 48 1.64 -1.69 14.29
N ASP A 49 1.70 -0.80 15.27
CA ASP A 49 2.88 -0.55 16.10
C ASP A 49 4.13 -0.07 15.34
N THR A 50 3.94 0.48 14.13
CA THR A 50 5.02 1.08 13.34
C THR A 50 4.58 2.38 12.68
N ASP A 51 5.53 3.19 12.21
CA ASP A 51 5.21 4.35 11.35
C ASP A 51 5.11 3.97 9.85
N ASN A 52 5.00 2.69 9.52
CA ASN A 52 5.11 2.22 8.14
C ASN A 52 3.74 1.90 7.54
N ILE A 53 3.63 2.11 6.23
CA ILE A 53 2.54 1.60 5.42
C ILE A 53 3.06 0.46 4.53
N ARG A 54 2.19 -0.50 4.22
CA ARG A 54 2.50 -1.64 3.37
C ARG A 54 1.57 -1.71 2.17
N CYS A 55 2.11 -2.00 0.99
CA CYS A 55 1.30 -2.28 -0.19
C CYS A 55 0.76 -3.73 -0.13
N ALA A 56 -0.54 -3.92 -0.29
CA ALA A 56 -1.17 -5.23 -0.31
C ALA A 56 -0.80 -6.07 -1.54
N TYR A 57 -0.31 -5.45 -2.62
CA TYR A 57 -0.03 -6.14 -3.88
C TYR A 57 1.42 -6.60 -4.04
N CYS A 58 2.39 -5.78 -3.60
CA CYS A 58 3.81 -6.06 -3.77
C CYS A 58 4.59 -6.10 -2.45
N THR A 59 3.87 -6.04 -1.33
CA THR A 59 4.39 -6.13 0.05
C THR A 59 5.43 -5.10 0.46
N VAL A 60 5.71 -4.11 -0.40
CA VAL A 60 6.65 -3.02 -0.09
C VAL A 60 6.24 -2.28 1.17
N LEU A 61 7.23 -2.04 2.03
CA LEU A 61 7.11 -1.22 3.23
C LEU A 61 7.65 0.17 2.92
N ILE A 62 6.88 1.20 3.27
CA ILE A 62 7.25 2.60 3.09
C ILE A 62 7.10 3.29 4.44
N LYS A 63 8.15 3.98 4.89
CA LYS A 63 8.04 4.96 5.97
C LYS A 63 7.64 6.30 5.35
N PRO A 64 6.39 6.78 5.54
CA PRO A 64 5.93 8.02 4.95
C PRO A 64 6.81 9.21 5.39
N LYS A 65 7.05 10.15 4.47
CA LYS A 65 7.84 11.37 4.71
C LYS A 65 7.04 12.57 4.25
N ARG A 66 7.10 13.67 5.01
CA ARG A 66 6.48 14.95 4.62
C ARG A 66 7.07 15.44 3.29
N ASN A 67 6.24 16.07 2.47
CA ASN A 67 6.63 16.64 1.17
C ASN A 67 7.20 15.61 0.17
N VAL A 68 7.02 14.32 0.40
CA VAL A 68 7.45 13.26 -0.52
C VAL A 68 6.27 12.39 -0.90
N SER A 69 6.05 12.28 -2.22
CA SER A 69 5.02 11.43 -2.79
C SER A 69 5.21 9.95 -2.41
N ILE A 70 4.21 9.36 -1.76
CA ILE A 70 4.19 7.93 -1.41
C ILE A 70 4.28 7.07 -2.66
N MET A 71 3.57 7.44 -3.74
CA MET A 71 3.59 6.70 -5.00
C MET A 71 4.96 6.76 -5.69
N SER A 72 5.69 7.85 -5.54
CA SER A 72 7.07 7.92 -6.06
C SER A 72 8.02 7.00 -5.27
N GLN A 73 7.91 6.98 -3.95
CA GLN A 73 8.66 6.03 -3.11
C GLN A 73 8.30 4.57 -3.46
N HIS A 74 7.02 4.28 -3.66
CA HIS A 74 6.51 2.98 -4.07
C HIS A 74 7.16 2.51 -5.38
N ARG A 75 7.18 3.36 -6.42
CA ARG A 75 7.79 3.02 -7.71
C ARG A 75 9.27 2.64 -7.58
N VAL A 76 10.03 3.35 -6.75
CA VAL A 76 11.46 3.06 -6.55
C VAL A 76 11.65 1.77 -5.77
N LEU A 77 10.99 1.64 -4.62
CA LEU A 77 11.19 0.52 -3.71
C LEU A 77 10.63 -0.80 -4.28
N ALA A 78 9.48 -0.76 -4.98
CA ALA A 78 8.93 -1.96 -5.62
C ALA A 78 9.86 -2.51 -6.71
N LYS A 79 10.60 -1.65 -7.44
CA LYS A 79 11.61 -2.11 -8.41
C LYS A 79 12.77 -2.83 -7.73
N GLN A 80 13.16 -2.40 -6.52
CA GLN A 80 14.25 -3.01 -5.76
C GLN A 80 13.88 -4.39 -5.19
N LEU A 81 12.60 -4.61 -4.87
CA LEU A 81 12.09 -5.91 -4.42
C LEU A 81 12.11 -7.00 -5.51
N LYS A 82 12.13 -6.62 -6.80
CA LYS A 82 12.13 -7.56 -7.95
C LYS A 82 13.39 -8.44 -8.09
N LYS A 83 14.38 -8.36 -7.18
CA LYS A 83 15.51 -9.31 -7.16
C LYS A 83 15.10 -10.73 -6.77
N SER A 84 13.90 -10.92 -6.25
CA SER A 84 13.29 -12.24 -6.03
C SER A 84 12.03 -12.33 -6.90
N SER A 85 12.01 -13.28 -7.83
CA SER A 85 10.97 -13.50 -8.85
C SER A 85 9.55 -13.30 -8.31
N THR A 86 8.79 -12.31 -8.83
CA THR A 86 7.36 -12.38 -9.23
C THR A 86 6.70 -10.99 -9.31
N ALA A 87 5.93 -10.80 -10.39
CA ALA A 87 4.87 -9.81 -10.64
C ALA A 87 5.15 -8.32 -10.31
N ASP A 88 5.25 -7.52 -11.38
CA ASP A 88 5.12 -6.07 -11.32
C ASP A 88 3.86 -5.64 -10.53
N CYS A 89 4.05 -4.81 -9.48
CA CYS A 89 2.97 -4.31 -8.64
C CYS A 89 1.84 -3.68 -9.48
N LEU A 90 0.58 -4.11 -9.28
CA LEU A 90 -0.57 -3.62 -10.05
C LEU A 90 -0.69 -2.09 -10.02
N MET A 91 -0.44 -1.47 -8.85
CA MET A 91 -0.55 -0.02 -8.69
C MET A 91 0.60 0.74 -9.36
N VAL A 92 1.77 0.11 -9.45
CA VAL A 92 2.92 0.65 -10.20
C VAL A 92 2.72 0.50 -11.71
N ARG A 93 2.17 -0.64 -12.16
CA ARG A 93 1.85 -0.90 -13.57
C ARG A 93 0.76 0.02 -14.10
N ALA A 94 -0.27 0.27 -13.29
CA ALA A 94 -1.37 1.16 -13.63
C ALA A 94 -0.94 2.63 -13.73
N GLN A 95 0.33 2.96 -13.46
CA GLN A 95 0.87 4.32 -13.47
C GLN A 95 -0.02 5.29 -12.69
N CYS A 96 -0.52 4.86 -11.53
CA CYS A 96 -1.39 5.69 -10.72
C CYS A 96 -0.71 7.06 -10.50
N SER A 97 -1.34 8.09 -11.08
CA SER A 97 -0.84 9.47 -11.17
C SER A 97 -1.14 10.28 -9.93
N THR A 98 -1.88 9.71 -8.97
CA THR A 98 -2.24 10.34 -7.71
C THR A 98 -0.98 10.71 -6.93
N ASN A 99 -0.79 12.00 -6.73
CA ASN A 99 0.31 12.51 -5.93
C ASN A 99 -0.09 12.54 -4.45
N ILE A 100 -0.04 11.37 -3.81
CA ILE A 100 -0.33 11.27 -2.38
C ILE A 100 0.91 11.72 -1.60
N ALA A 101 0.85 12.92 -1.03
CA ALA A 101 1.90 13.48 -0.17
C ALA A 101 1.29 13.88 1.18
N ILE A 102 2.06 13.66 2.25
CA ILE A 102 1.75 14.24 3.56
C ILE A 102 2.21 15.69 3.50
N LEU A 103 1.26 16.61 3.64
CA LEU A 103 1.50 18.06 3.71
C LEU A 103 1.98 18.47 5.11
#